data_AF-A0A6N7BXM4-F1
#
_entry.id   AF-A0A6N7BXM4-F1
#
_cell.length_a   1.000
_cell.length_b   1.000
_cell.length_c   1.000
_cell.angle_alpha   90.00
_cell.angle_beta   90.00
_cell.angle_gamma   90.00
#
_symmetry.space_group_name_H-M   'P 1'
#
loop_
_entity.id
_entity.type
_entity.pdbx_description
1 polymer ?
#
loop_
_entity_poly.entity_id
_entity_poly.type
_entity_poly.pdbx_seq_one_letter_code
_entity_poly.pdbx_strand_id
1 'polypeptide(L)'
;MNFFTLKPVTVFATLALSANAFAMDVKFNDAAWNGKKIPEGQQCLNYDGKSPATPSMTVSNILTGTESLVFVYNDVSNKRMQHGGHGIVEFALPESATSAEVPRVFGHTYEVPVGIEMVAEYRNRKGEARRGGRCI
;
A
#
# COMPACT_ATOMS: atom_id res chain seq x y z
N MET A 1 -33.02 0.37 -69.14
CA MET A 1 -32.94 0.94 -67.79
C MET A 1 -32.49 -0.16 -66.85
N ASN A 2 -31.22 -0.17 -66.43
CA ASN A 2 -30.73 -1.11 -65.44
C ASN A 2 -30.64 -0.41 -64.08
N PHE A 3 -31.38 -0.92 -63.11
CA PHE A 3 -31.31 -0.48 -61.72
C PHE A 3 -30.14 -1.19 -61.04
N PHE A 4 -29.14 -0.43 -60.58
CA PHE A 4 -28.09 -0.94 -59.72
C PHE A 4 -28.58 -0.93 -58.26
N THR A 5 -28.73 -2.10 -57.67
CA THR A 5 -29.09 -2.25 -56.25
C THR A 5 -27.82 -2.18 -55.41
N LEU A 6 -27.69 -1.13 -54.58
CA LEU A 6 -26.62 -1.02 -53.60
C LEU A 6 -26.93 -1.92 -52.39
N LYS A 7 -26.01 -2.83 -52.05
CA LYS A 7 -26.11 -3.65 -50.84
C LYS A 7 -25.52 -2.86 -49.65
N PRO A 8 -26.21 -2.81 -48.50
CA PRO A 8 -25.68 -2.19 -47.30
C PRO A 8 -24.55 -3.06 -46.73
N VAL A 9 -23.36 -2.47 -46.56
CA VAL A 9 -22.25 -3.09 -45.84
C VAL A 9 -22.28 -2.56 -44.41
N THR A 10 -22.71 -3.40 -43.47
CA THR A 10 -22.67 -3.07 -42.05
C THR A 10 -21.27 -3.37 -41.51
N VAL A 11 -20.53 -2.32 -41.17
CA VAL A 11 -19.22 -2.45 -40.51
C VAL A 11 -19.45 -2.62 -39.01
N PHE A 12 -19.18 -3.83 -38.50
CA PHE A 12 -19.07 -4.07 -37.06
C PHE A 12 -17.68 -3.61 -36.59
N ALA A 13 -17.60 -2.45 -35.95
CA ALA A 13 -16.41 -2.02 -35.24
C ALA A 13 -16.36 -2.71 -33.86
N THR A 14 -15.48 -3.69 -33.70
CA THR A 14 -15.16 -4.29 -32.39
C THR A 14 -14.30 -3.32 -31.60
N LEU A 15 -14.92 -2.61 -30.64
CA LEU A 15 -14.21 -1.84 -29.64
C LEU A 15 -13.54 -2.82 -28.65
N ALA A 16 -12.25 -3.09 -28.86
CA ALA A 16 -11.45 -3.84 -27.88
C ALA A 16 -11.11 -2.90 -26.71
N LEU A 17 -11.93 -2.90 -25.66
CA LEU A 17 -11.56 -2.30 -24.38
C LEU A 17 -10.41 -3.11 -23.78
N SER A 18 -9.18 -2.64 -23.95
CA SER A 18 -8.01 -3.18 -23.24
C SER A 18 -8.02 -2.64 -21.81
N ALA A 19 -8.69 -3.33 -20.90
CA ALA A 19 -8.60 -3.06 -19.47
C ALA A 19 -7.29 -3.65 -18.92
N ASN A 20 -6.15 -3.03 -19.23
CA ASN A 20 -4.91 -3.31 -18.53
C ASN A 20 -4.96 -2.61 -17.16
N ALA A 21 -5.75 -3.14 -16.24
CA ALA A 21 -5.60 -2.82 -14.83
C ALA A 21 -4.29 -3.48 -14.38
N PHE A 22 -3.20 -2.72 -14.37
CA PHE A 22 -1.96 -3.16 -13.75
C PHE A 22 -2.20 -3.27 -12.24
N ALA A 23 -2.60 -4.45 -11.79
CA ALA A 23 -2.76 -4.75 -10.39
C ALA A 23 -1.38 -5.11 -9.82
N MET A 24 -0.92 -4.33 -8.85
CA MET A 24 0.20 -4.68 -8.00
C MET A 24 -0.31 -5.64 -6.91
N ASP A 25 0.42 -6.71 -6.66
CA ASP A 25 0.05 -7.71 -5.67
C ASP A 25 0.86 -7.50 -4.39
N VAL A 26 0.22 -7.74 -3.25
CA VAL A 26 0.86 -7.67 -1.93
C VAL A 26 0.57 -8.94 -1.16
N LYS A 27 1.62 -9.57 -0.65
CA LYS A 27 1.54 -10.75 0.21
C LYS A 27 2.22 -10.46 1.55
N PHE A 28 1.54 -10.76 2.65
CA PHE A 28 2.18 -10.77 3.97
C PHE A 28 3.13 -11.95 4.09
N ASN A 29 4.35 -11.69 4.55
CA ASN A 29 5.39 -12.71 4.70
C ASN A 29 5.20 -13.54 5.98
N ASP A 30 4.42 -13.04 6.94
CA ASP A 30 4.01 -13.75 8.16
C ASP A 30 2.51 -14.04 8.13
N ALA A 31 2.16 -15.33 8.25
CA ALA A 31 0.77 -15.81 8.20
C ALA A 31 -0.11 -15.32 9.36
N ALA A 32 0.47 -14.85 10.45
CA ALA A 32 -0.28 -14.20 11.53
C ALA A 32 -1.00 -12.93 11.01
N TRP A 33 -0.37 -12.22 10.08
CA TRP A 33 -0.99 -11.12 9.35
C TRP A 33 -1.85 -11.67 8.22
N ASN A 34 -3.16 -11.71 8.45
CA ASN A 34 -4.13 -12.33 7.53
C ASN A 34 -5.19 -11.35 6.99
N GLY A 35 -4.97 -10.04 7.20
CA GLY A 35 -5.90 -8.98 6.79
C GLY A 35 -7.21 -8.91 7.59
N LYS A 36 -7.42 -9.78 8.58
CA LYS A 36 -8.64 -9.79 9.41
C LYS A 36 -8.41 -9.24 10.82
N LYS A 37 -7.25 -9.53 11.41
CA LYS A 37 -6.90 -9.11 12.77
C LYS A 37 -5.42 -8.73 12.85
N ILE A 38 -5.10 -7.74 13.67
CA ILE A 38 -3.73 -7.44 14.08
C ILE A 38 -3.23 -8.59 14.99
N PRO A 39 -2.08 -9.22 14.71
CA PRO A 39 -1.53 -10.28 15.54
C PRO A 39 -1.36 -9.85 17.00
N GLU A 40 -1.41 -10.81 17.92
CA GLU A 40 -1.19 -10.54 19.34
C GLU A 40 0.21 -9.96 19.57
N GLY A 41 0.30 -8.90 20.37
CA GLY A 41 1.54 -8.17 20.63
C GLY A 41 1.95 -7.19 19.53
N GLN A 42 1.26 -7.17 18.39
CA GLN A 42 1.50 -6.17 17.32
C GLN A 42 0.60 -4.93 17.45
N GLN A 43 -0.19 -4.82 18.51
CA GLN A 43 -0.88 -3.58 18.88
C GLN A 43 0.13 -2.52 19.35
N CYS A 44 -0.23 -1.24 19.31
CA CYS A 44 0.61 -0.19 19.90
C CYS A 44 0.92 -0.48 21.39
N LEU A 45 2.07 -0.02 21.92
CA LEU A 45 2.49 -0.30 23.31
C LEU A 45 1.49 0.22 24.36
N ASN A 46 0.66 1.22 24.01
CA ASN A 46 -0.43 1.70 24.86
C ASN A 46 -1.61 0.71 24.98
N TYR A 47 -1.58 -0.39 24.21
CA TYR A 47 -2.62 -1.41 24.09
C TYR A 47 -2.00 -2.82 24.15
N ASP A 48 -1.08 -3.04 25.08
CA ASP A 48 -0.43 -4.33 25.38
C ASP A 48 0.48 -4.90 24.26
N GLY A 49 0.89 -4.03 23.33
CA GLY A 49 1.91 -4.33 22.34
C GLY A 49 3.22 -4.81 22.96
N LYS A 50 3.91 -5.72 22.26
CA LYS A 50 5.24 -6.23 22.60
C LYS A 50 6.12 -6.13 21.37
N SER A 51 6.86 -5.03 21.27
CA SER A 51 7.68 -4.67 20.09
C SER A 51 6.86 -4.64 18.79
N PRO A 52 5.82 -3.78 18.72
CA PRO A 52 4.94 -3.71 17.57
C PRO A 52 5.67 -3.25 16.31
N ALA A 53 5.23 -3.79 15.18
CA ALA A 53 5.67 -3.37 13.87
C ALA A 53 4.60 -3.64 12.81
N THR A 54 4.79 -3.03 11.65
CA THR A 54 4.06 -3.37 10.44
C THR A 54 4.36 -4.81 10.01
N PRO A 55 3.49 -5.44 9.20
CA PRO A 55 3.85 -6.68 8.52
C PRO A 55 5.04 -6.47 7.57
N SER A 56 5.93 -7.46 7.51
CA SER A 56 6.80 -7.63 6.34
C SER A 56 5.97 -8.11 5.15
N MET A 57 6.24 -7.59 3.97
CA MET A 57 5.44 -7.81 2.77
C MET A 57 6.31 -8.09 1.56
N THR A 58 5.84 -8.95 0.67
CA THR A 58 6.34 -9.03 -0.70
C THR A 58 5.35 -8.30 -1.61
N VAL A 59 5.86 -7.32 -2.36
CA VAL A 59 5.09 -6.58 -3.37
C VAL A 59 5.58 -7.00 -4.75
N SER A 60 4.69 -7.44 -5.62
CA SER A 60 5.03 -7.93 -6.97
C SER A 60 4.18 -7.26 -8.05
N ASN A 61 4.59 -7.43 -9.31
CA ASN A 61 4.00 -6.75 -10.46
C ASN A 61 4.14 -5.22 -10.37
N ILE A 62 5.27 -4.78 -9.80
CA ILE A 62 5.66 -3.38 -9.77
C ILE A 62 5.98 -2.93 -11.20
N LEU A 63 5.44 -1.79 -11.61
CA LEU A 63 5.66 -1.25 -12.94
C LEU A 63 7.10 -0.79 -13.10
N THR A 64 7.71 -1.11 -14.24
CA THR A 64 9.04 -0.59 -14.60
C THR A 64 9.04 0.93 -14.57
N GLY A 65 10.06 1.52 -13.93
CA GLY A 65 10.16 2.96 -13.71
C GLY A 65 9.49 3.44 -12.42
N THR A 66 8.89 2.56 -11.61
CA THR A 66 8.47 2.92 -10.25
C THR A 66 9.72 3.12 -9.38
N GLU A 67 9.85 4.31 -8.79
CA GLU A 67 11.01 4.68 -7.95
C GLU A 67 10.83 4.29 -6.48
N SER A 68 9.58 4.24 -6.01
CA SER A 68 9.26 4.04 -4.60
C SER A 68 7.88 3.42 -4.38
N LEU A 69 7.69 2.76 -3.24
CA LEU A 69 6.39 2.35 -2.72
C LEU A 69 6.03 3.17 -1.48
N VAL A 70 4.83 3.73 -1.44
CA VAL A 70 4.34 4.48 -0.27
C VAL A 70 3.29 3.66 0.46
N PHE A 71 3.54 3.40 1.75
CA PHE A 71 2.65 2.67 2.65
C PHE A 71 1.97 3.64 3.62
N VAL A 72 0.64 3.65 3.60
CA VAL A 72 -0.19 4.52 4.43
C VAL A 72 -0.95 3.66 5.45
N TYR A 73 -0.55 3.73 6.73
CA TYR A 73 -1.18 2.94 7.79
C TYR A 73 -2.39 3.66 8.37
N ASN A 74 -3.57 3.12 8.09
CA ASN A 74 -4.87 3.73 8.41
C ASN A 74 -5.61 2.97 9.51
N ASP A 75 -6.31 3.71 10.36
CA ASP A 75 -7.49 3.20 11.06
C ASP A 75 -8.72 3.89 10.47
N VAL A 76 -9.37 3.19 9.53
CA VAL A 76 -10.51 3.72 8.75
C VAL A 76 -11.75 3.96 9.59
N SER A 77 -11.87 3.31 10.75
CA SER A 77 -13.01 3.49 11.65
C SER A 77 -12.89 4.77 12.49
N ASN A 78 -11.69 5.35 12.55
CA ASN A 78 -11.38 6.55 13.30
C ASN A 78 -11.12 7.72 12.35
N LYS A 79 -12.04 8.69 12.35
CA LYS A 79 -12.00 9.87 11.46
C LYS A 79 -10.68 10.64 11.47
N ARG A 80 -9.90 10.57 12.56
CA ARG A 80 -8.60 11.25 12.69
C ARG A 80 -7.43 10.43 12.16
N MET A 81 -7.59 9.10 12.08
CA MET A 81 -6.54 8.15 11.76
C MET A 81 -6.67 7.51 10.36
N GLN A 82 -7.79 7.75 9.69
CA GLN A 82 -8.13 7.18 8.39
C GLN A 82 -7.29 7.69 7.19
N HIS A 83 -6.37 8.64 7.41
CA HIS A 83 -5.50 9.23 6.37
C HIS A 83 -4.01 9.18 6.78
N GLY A 84 -3.52 8.00 7.17
CA GLY A 84 -2.15 7.75 7.58
C GLY A 84 -1.88 8.16 9.01
N GLY A 85 -2.88 8.05 9.90
CA GLY A 85 -2.73 8.46 11.30
C GLY A 85 -1.71 7.62 12.06
N HIS A 86 -1.51 6.37 11.68
CA HIS A 86 -0.49 5.50 12.26
C HIS A 86 0.91 5.78 11.69
N GLY A 87 0.97 6.30 10.47
CA GLY A 87 2.19 6.74 9.83
C GLY A 87 2.10 6.55 8.32
N ILE A 88 2.98 7.25 7.62
CA ILE A 88 3.22 7.07 6.19
C ILE A 88 4.71 6.84 6.02
N VAL A 89 5.07 5.76 5.34
CA VAL A 89 6.45 5.43 5.02
C VAL A 89 6.62 5.26 3.53
N GLU A 90 7.79 5.61 3.04
CA GLU A 90 8.22 5.43 1.67
C GLU A 90 9.36 4.42 1.65
N PHE A 91 9.30 3.48 0.72
CA PHE A 91 10.34 2.49 0.47
C PHE A 91 10.92 2.70 -0.92
N ALA A 92 12.19 3.11 -0.98
CA ALA A 92 12.89 3.29 -2.24
C ALA A 92 13.11 1.95 -2.92
N LEU A 93 12.75 1.87 -4.20
CA LEU A 93 12.92 0.67 -5.01
C LEU A 93 14.27 0.72 -5.74
N PRO A 94 14.92 -0.44 -5.92
CA PRO A 94 15.99 -0.57 -6.90
C PRO A 94 15.48 -0.23 -8.31
N GLU A 95 16.37 0.29 -9.16
CA GLU A 95 16.04 0.61 -10.54
C GLU A 95 15.46 -0.60 -11.28
N SER A 96 14.35 -0.40 -12.00
CA SER A 96 13.64 -1.44 -12.75
C SER A 96 13.12 -2.64 -11.92
N ALA A 97 12.97 -2.49 -10.61
CA ALA A 97 12.38 -3.53 -9.76
C ALA A 97 10.93 -3.83 -10.17
N THR A 98 10.64 -5.11 -10.41
CA THR A 98 9.27 -5.61 -10.66
C THR A 98 8.68 -6.32 -9.44
N SER A 99 9.49 -6.54 -8.41
CA SER A 99 9.13 -7.11 -7.13
C SER A 99 10.08 -6.59 -6.05
N ALA A 100 9.58 -6.46 -4.82
CA ALA A 100 10.39 -6.08 -3.67
C ALA A 100 9.87 -6.72 -2.38
N GLU A 101 10.80 -7.10 -1.52
CA GLU A 101 10.49 -7.43 -0.12
C GLU A 101 10.63 -6.17 0.73
N VAL A 102 9.52 -5.75 1.33
CA VAL A 102 9.42 -4.57 2.18
C VAL A 102 9.53 -5.01 3.63
N PRO A 103 10.55 -4.56 4.37
CA PRO A 103 10.76 -4.99 5.74
C PRO A 103 9.71 -4.41 6.68
N ARG A 104 9.55 -5.05 7.84
CA ARG A 104 8.75 -4.51 8.94
C ARG A 104 9.30 -3.16 9.41
N VAL A 105 8.39 -2.22 9.70
CA VAL A 105 8.71 -0.94 10.33
C VAL A 105 8.26 -1.00 11.78
N PHE A 106 9.19 -0.83 12.70
CA PHE A 106 8.87 -0.88 14.12
C PHE A 106 8.17 0.39 14.58
N GLY A 107 7.13 0.19 15.39
CA GLY A 107 6.53 1.27 16.17
C GLY A 107 7.46 1.71 17.31
N HIS A 108 7.16 2.87 17.87
CA HIS A 108 7.77 3.46 19.06
C HIS A 108 9.27 3.76 19.02
N THR A 109 9.91 3.58 17.87
CA THR A 109 11.28 4.05 17.60
C THR A 109 11.26 5.23 16.64
N TYR A 110 12.37 5.99 16.54
CA TYR A 110 12.61 6.93 15.42
C TYR A 110 13.34 6.29 14.25
N GLU A 111 13.95 5.14 14.48
CA GLU A 111 14.71 4.38 13.50
C GLU A 111 13.79 3.64 12.54
N VAL A 112 14.20 3.56 11.29
CA VAL A 112 13.54 2.79 10.24
C VAL A 112 14.59 1.93 9.53
N PRO A 113 14.18 0.78 8.94
CA PRO A 113 15.09 -0.02 8.14
C PRO A 113 15.73 0.76 6.99
N VAL A 114 16.90 0.31 6.53
CA VAL A 114 17.55 0.87 5.34
C VAL A 114 16.60 0.81 4.14
N GLY A 115 16.55 1.91 3.37
CA GLY A 115 15.67 2.05 2.21
C GLY A 115 14.25 2.50 2.56
N ILE A 116 13.91 2.63 3.85
CA ILE A 116 12.65 3.22 4.31
C ILE A 116 12.88 4.64 4.80
N GLU A 117 11.99 5.55 4.39
CA GLU A 117 11.89 6.89 4.92
C GLU A 117 10.52 7.12 5.57
N MET A 118 10.51 7.88 6.66
CA MET A 118 9.26 8.31 7.30
C MET A 118 8.74 9.57 6.60
N VAL A 119 7.66 9.45 5.83
CA VAL A 119 7.01 10.58 5.17
C VAL A 119 6.12 11.36 6.15
N ALA A 120 5.38 10.64 7.00
CA ALA A 120 4.57 11.23 8.05
C ALA A 120 4.55 10.36 9.30
N GLU A 121 4.69 11.00 10.45
CA GLU A 121 4.68 10.33 11.74
C GLU A 121 3.25 10.05 12.24
N TYR A 122 3.17 9.15 13.23
CA TYR A 122 1.97 8.94 14.03
C TYR A 122 1.37 10.25 14.55
N ARG A 123 0.05 10.39 14.43
CA ARG A 123 -0.73 11.50 14.98
C ARG A 123 -1.54 11.03 16.18
N ASN A 124 -1.42 11.72 17.31
CA ASN A 124 -2.17 11.35 18.52
C ASN A 124 -3.67 11.65 18.40
N ARG A 125 -4.45 11.30 19.43
CA ARG A 125 -5.89 11.64 19.51
C ARG A 125 -6.17 13.13 19.30
N LYS A 126 -5.26 14.04 19.67
CA LYS A 126 -5.37 15.50 19.48
C LYS A 126 -4.94 15.98 18.08
N GLY A 127 -4.48 15.08 17.19
CA GLY A 127 -3.98 15.42 15.87
C GLY A 127 -2.55 15.97 15.87
N GLU A 128 -1.86 15.91 17.00
CA GLU A 128 -0.49 16.39 17.16
C GLU A 128 0.49 15.24 16.88
N ALA A 129 1.57 15.53 16.15
CA ALA A 129 2.75 14.66 16.15
C ALA A 129 3.40 14.74 17.55
N ARG A 130 3.49 13.62 18.27
CA ARG A 130 4.13 13.60 19.59
C ARG A 130 5.58 13.15 19.49
N ARG A 131 6.47 13.90 20.16
CA ARG A 131 7.77 13.39 20.59
C ARG A 131 7.54 12.35 21.69
N GLY A 132 7.61 11.08 21.35
CA GLY A 132 7.38 9.98 22.29
C GLY A 132 6.67 8.81 21.64
N GLY A 133 7.41 8.08 20.79
CA GLY A 133 7.07 6.74 20.30
C GLY A 133 5.82 6.65 19.40
N ARG A 134 6.07 6.32 18.13
CA ARG A 134 5.07 6.19 17.06
C ARG A 134 4.20 4.93 17.21
N CYS A 135 2.89 5.04 17.38
CA CYS A 135 2.02 3.87 17.19
C CYS A 135 1.88 3.60 15.67
N ILE A 136 2.76 2.76 15.12
CA ILE A 136 2.58 2.12 13.80
C ILE A 136 2.00 0.73 14.02
#